data_AF-A0A372IZY2-F1
#
_entry.id   AF-A0A372IZY2-F1
#
_cell.length_a   1.000
_cell.length_b   1.000
_cell.length_c   1.000
_cell.angle_alpha   90.00
_cell.angle_beta   90.00
_cell.angle_gamma   90.00
#
_symmetry.space_group_name_H-M   'P 1'
#
loop_
_entity.id
_entity.type
_entity.pdbx_description
1 polymer ?
#
loop_
_entity_poly.entity_id
_entity_poly.type
_entity_poly.pdbx_seq_one_letter_code
_entity_poly.pdbx_strand_id
1 'polypeptide(L)'
;MANIGVHGRPTTLHFEDPWIRDVTITTGLVDTSTTPVLLRMLQDGKLDAGRIITHRSGSDQVPEAYDLFDDPVASGALEVAVLR
;
A
#
# COMPACT_ATOMS: atom_id res chain seq x y z
N MET A 1 5.11 -13.86 -8.83
CA MET A 1 5.34 -12.69 -7.95
C MET A 1 4.71 -11.46 -8.59
N ALA A 2 4.08 -10.59 -7.81
CA ALA A 2 3.53 -9.32 -8.29
C ALA A 2 4.39 -8.16 -7.80
N ASN A 3 4.77 -7.26 -8.71
CA ASN A 3 5.38 -6.00 -8.34
C ASN A 3 4.31 -4.91 -8.23
N ILE A 4 4.03 -4.47 -7.00
CA ILE A 4 3.00 -3.46 -6.69
C ILE A 4 3.61 -2.04 -6.58
N GLY A 5 4.92 -1.95 -6.27
CA GLY A 5 5.62 -0.68 -6.08
C GLY A 5 6.14 -0.06 -7.37
N VAL A 6 6.35 1.26 -7.32
CA VAL A 6 7.04 2.01 -8.37
C VAL A 6 8.56 1.83 -8.20
N HIS A 7 9.24 1.48 -9.29
CA HIS A 7 10.71 1.40 -9.32
C HIS A 7 11.28 2.63 -10.02
N GLY A 8 12.02 3.47 -9.27
CA GLY A 8 12.71 4.64 -9.84
C GLY A 8 13.99 4.31 -10.61
N ARG A 9 14.43 3.05 -10.59
CA ARG A 9 15.63 2.54 -11.27
C ARG A 9 15.43 1.09 -11.70
N PRO A 10 16.19 0.59 -12.68
CA PRO A 10 16.17 -0.83 -13.02
C PRO A 10 16.52 -1.73 -11.83
N THR A 11 16.01 -2.96 -11.84
CA THR A 11 16.41 -4.01 -10.91
C THR A 11 17.03 -5.18 -11.68
N THR A 12 18.01 -5.86 -11.08
CA THR A 12 18.62 -7.06 -11.66
C THR A 12 17.82 -8.29 -11.24
N LEU A 13 17.48 -9.14 -12.21
CA LEU A 13 16.81 -10.42 -11.97
C LEU A 13 17.79 -11.57 -12.25
N HIS A 14 18.16 -12.29 -11.20
CA HIS A 14 19.02 -13.47 -11.23
C HIS A 14 18.22 -14.69 -11.72
N PHE A 15 18.19 -14.91 -13.04
CA PHE A 15 17.40 -15.98 -13.67
C PHE A 15 17.93 -17.40 -13.37
N GLU A 16 19.19 -17.53 -12.99
CA GLU A 16 19.82 -18.79 -12.58
C GLU A 16 19.10 -19.48 -11.40
N ASP A 17 18.39 -18.72 -10.57
CA ASP A 17 17.67 -19.24 -9.40
C ASP A 17 16.23 -19.72 -9.71
N PRO A 18 15.38 -18.94 -10.43
CA PRO A 18 14.00 -19.32 -10.69
C PRO A 18 13.75 -20.03 -12.03
N TRP A 19 14.72 -20.19 -12.94
CA TRP A 19 14.44 -20.66 -14.31
C TRP A 19 13.67 -21.99 -14.39
N ILE A 20 13.95 -22.93 -13.49
CA ILE A 20 13.31 -24.26 -13.46
C ILE A 20 12.01 -24.27 -12.63
N ARG A 21 11.61 -23.13 -12.08
CA ARG A 21 10.46 -23.03 -11.16
C ARG A 21 9.19 -22.50 -11.85
N ASP A 22 9.23 -22.32 -13.17
CA ASP A 22 8.12 -21.82 -13.99
C ASP A 22 7.43 -20.58 -13.40
N VAL A 23 8.23 -19.62 -12.91
CA VAL A 23 7.69 -18.43 -12.25
C VAL A 23 7.06 -17.47 -13.25
N THR A 24 5.92 -16.89 -12.88
CA THR A 24 5.34 -15.74 -13.57
C THR A 24 5.64 -14.44 -12.81
N ILE A 25 6.08 -13.41 -13.53
CA ILE A 25 6.30 -12.05 -13.01
C ILE A 25 5.25 -11.13 -13.62
N THR A 26 4.48 -10.47 -12.77
CA THR A 26 3.44 -9.52 -13.18
C THR A 26 3.73 -8.12 -12.65
N THR A 27 3.48 -7.13 -13.50
CA THR A 27 3.46 -5.70 -13.15
C THR A 27 2.12 -5.11 -13.57
N GLY A 28 1.73 -3.99 -12.98
CA GLY A 28 0.50 -3.31 -13.35
C GLY A 28 0.30 -2.05 -12.51
N LEU A 29 -0.39 -1.08 -13.10
CA LEU A 29 -0.95 0.04 -12.35
C LEU A 29 -2.36 -0.34 -11.88
N VAL A 30 -2.74 0.12 -10.69
CA VAL A 30 -4.08 -0.09 -10.17
C VAL A 30 -5.14 0.49 -11.13
N ASP A 31 -6.13 -0.32 -11.49
CA ASP A 31 -7.25 0.07 -12.37
C ASP A 31 -8.55 0.36 -11.61
N THR A 32 -8.58 0.09 -10.30
CA THR A 32 -9.71 0.26 -9.39
C THR A 32 -10.98 -0.56 -9.73
N SER A 33 -10.90 -1.51 -10.67
CA SER A 33 -12.04 -2.31 -11.13
C SER A 33 -12.71 -3.14 -10.01
N THR A 34 -11.94 -3.52 -8.98
CA THR A 34 -12.41 -4.29 -7.82
C THR A 34 -13.04 -3.44 -6.72
N THR A 35 -13.07 -2.11 -6.84
CA THR A 35 -13.63 -1.20 -5.81
C THR A 35 -15.05 -1.60 -5.36
N PRO A 36 -16.02 -1.94 -6.24
CA PRO A 36 -17.35 -2.35 -5.80
C PRO A 36 -17.34 -3.61 -4.91
N VAL A 37 -16.44 -4.55 -5.18
CA VAL A 37 -16.28 -5.78 -4.38
C VAL A 37 -15.68 -5.44 -3.01
N LEU A 38 -14.66 -4.58 -2.97
CA LEU A 38 -14.05 -4.13 -1.71
C LEU A 38 -15.04 -3.38 -0.81
N LEU A 39 -15.87 -2.51 -1.39
CA LEU A 39 -16.93 -1.82 -0.65
C LEU A 39 -17.97 -2.80 -0.09
N ARG A 40 -18.34 -3.84 -0.85
CA ARG A 40 -19.25 -4.88 -0.35
C ARG A 40 -18.61 -5.66 0.80
N MET A 41 -17.34 -6.02 0.70
CA MET A 41 -16.63 -6.70 1.79
C MET A 41 -16.53 -5.85 3.05
N LEU A 42 -16.34 -4.54 2.90
CA LEU A 42 -16.37 -3.59 4.02
C LEU A 42 -17.75 -3.55 4.69
N GLN A 43 -18.83 -3.45 3.90
CA GLN A 43 -20.21 -3.47 4.40
C GLN A 43 -20.58 -4.80 5.09
N ASP A 44 -20.11 -5.92 4.54
CA ASP A 44 -20.31 -7.26 5.11
C ASP A 44 -19.44 -7.52 6.36
N GLY A 45 -18.59 -6.58 6.77
CA GLY A 45 -17.65 -6.76 7.90
C GLY A 45 -16.51 -7.75 7.62
N LYS A 46 -16.28 -8.11 6.34
CA LYS A 46 -15.20 -9.02 5.90
C LYS A 46 -13.86 -8.30 5.68
N LEU A 47 -13.90 -6.97 5.63
CA LEU A 47 -12.72 -6.12 5.54
C LEU A 47 -12.80 -5.08 6.64
N ASP A 48 -11.75 -4.97 7.46
CA ASP A 48 -11.60 -3.89 8.44
C ASP A 48 -10.52 -2.93 7.97
N ALA A 49 -10.93 -1.92 7.21
CA ALA A 49 -10.05 -0.86 6.72
C ALA A 49 -9.54 0.05 7.86
N GLY A 50 -10.13 0.00 9.06
CA GLY A 50 -9.65 0.78 10.20
C GLY A 50 -8.28 0.34 10.69
N ARG A 51 -7.91 -0.93 10.46
CA ARG A 51 -6.65 -1.52 10.96
C ARG A 51 -5.40 -0.99 10.26
N ILE A 52 -5.52 -0.44 9.07
CA ILE A 52 -4.36 0.16 8.37
C ILE A 52 -4.07 1.58 8.88
N ILE A 53 -5.09 2.27 9.42
CA ILE A 53 -4.96 3.63 9.96
C ILE A 53 -4.28 3.56 11.33
N THR A 54 -3.01 3.96 11.41
CA THR A 54 -2.29 4.02 12.69
C THR A 54 -2.36 5.38 13.35
N HIS A 55 -2.53 6.45 12.56
CA HIS A 55 -2.59 7.82 13.05
C HIS A 55 -3.77 8.58 12.44
N ARG A 56 -4.24 9.60 13.18
CA ARG A 56 -5.31 10.51 12.74
C ARG A 56 -4.84 11.94 12.97
N SER A 57 -5.06 12.80 11.99
CA SER A 57 -4.66 14.20 12.02
C SER A 57 -5.82 15.11 11.62
N GLY A 58 -5.87 16.31 12.18
CA GLY A 58 -6.76 17.37 11.71
C GLY A 58 -6.32 17.92 10.35
N SER A 59 -7.24 18.52 9.60
CA SER A 59 -6.93 19.15 8.30
C SER A 59 -6.02 20.37 8.44
N ASP A 60 -5.98 20.99 9.62
CA ASP A 60 -5.06 22.06 10.03
C ASP A 60 -3.66 21.55 10.37
N GLN A 61 -3.48 20.23 10.50
CA GLN A 61 -2.24 19.56 10.90
C GLN A 61 -1.64 18.71 9.77
N VAL A 62 -1.94 19.04 8.52
CA VAL A 62 -1.42 18.33 7.35
C VAL A 62 0.12 18.36 7.30
N PRO A 63 0.82 19.48 7.54
CA PRO A 63 2.28 19.49 7.57
C PRO A 63 2.87 18.48 8.56
N GLU A 64 2.35 18.43 9.78
CA GLU A 64 2.79 17.51 10.82
C GLU A 64 2.46 16.05 10.48
N ALA A 65 1.33 15.81 9.79
CA ALA A 65 0.97 14.49 9.29
C ALA A 65 1.97 13.99 8.22
N TYR A 66 2.50 14.89 7.39
CA TYR A 66 3.55 14.56 6.43
C TYR A 66 4.86 14.21 7.14
N ASP A 67 5.31 15.04 8.08
CA ASP A 67 6.55 14.78 8.84
C ASP A 67 6.48 13.43 9.59
N LEU A 68 5.30 13.12 10.15
CA LEU A 68 5.06 11.84 10.83
C LEU A 68 5.13 10.64 9.87
N PHE A 69 4.64 10.81 8.64
CA PHE A 69 4.62 9.73 7.64
C PHE A 69 5.97 9.55 6.92
N ASP A 70 6.83 10.56 6.91
CA ASP A 70 8.14 10.54 6.22
C ASP A 70 9.15 9.59 6.90
N ASP A 71 9.07 9.42 8.22
CA ASP A 71 9.85 8.42 8.97
C ASP A 71 8.94 7.38 9.66
N PRO A 72 8.38 6.42 8.89
CA PRO A 72 7.47 5.41 9.43
C PRO A 72 8.17 4.42 10.38
N VAL A 73 9.51 4.32 10.33
CA VAL A 73 10.28 3.46 11.24
C VAL A 73 10.29 4.06 12.64
N ALA A 74 10.53 5.36 12.77
CA ALA A 74 10.50 6.05 14.06
C ALA A 74 9.07 6.29 14.55
N SER A 75 8.14 6.68 13.66
CA SER A 75 6.78 7.04 14.03
C SER A 75 5.83 5.84 14.19
N GLY A 76 6.16 4.69 13.58
CA GLY A 76 5.24 3.56 13.48
C GLY A 76 4.04 3.84 12.56
N ALA A 77 4.15 4.85 11.68
CA ALA A 77 3.10 5.17 10.73
C ALA A 77 2.96 4.08 9.65
N LEU A 78 1.70 3.71 9.35
CA LEU A 78 1.35 2.84 8.23
C LEU A 78 0.41 3.58 7.26
N GLU A 79 -0.64 4.20 7.80
CA GLU A 79 -1.55 5.10 7.09
C GLU A 79 -1.99 6.20 8.07
N VAL A 80 -2.00 7.45 7.62
CA VAL A 80 -2.42 8.62 8.42
C VAL A 80 -3.72 9.17 7.86
N ALA A 81 -4.82 9.05 8.62
CA ALA A 81 -6.10 9.59 8.19
C ALA A 81 -6.20 11.09 8.51
N VAL A 82 -6.36 11.92 7.48
CA VAL A 82 -6.64 13.35 7.64
C VAL A 82 -8.15 13.55 7.71
N LEU A 83 -8.63 14.12 8.82
CA LEU A 83 -10.04 14.35 9.09
C LEU A 83 -10.39 15.82 8.91
N ARG A 84 -11.65 16.06 8.58
CA ARG A 84 -12.17 17.42 8.35
C ARG A 84 -12.34 18.17 9.64
#